data_AF-A0A0C9Y177-F1
#
_entry.id   AF-A0A0C9Y177-F1
#
_cell.length_a   1.000
_cell.length_b   1.000
_cell.length_c   1.000
_cell.angle_alpha   90.00
_cell.angle_beta   90.00
_cell.angle_gamma   90.00
#
_symmetry.space_group_name_H-M   'P 1'
#
loop_
_entity.id
_entity.type
_entity.pdbx_description
1 polymer ?
#
loop_
_entity_poly.entity_id
_entity_poly.type
_entity_poly.pdbx_seq_one_letter_code
_entity_poly.pdbx_strand_id
1 'polypeptide(L)'
;MSRYSRFVDYWEQQEEAARLNNLPLPNRSNPTKEQTTDLEELGCAVYIVLWDRIYGDEGHAMRNPESKSLAAFYALLTRFIVIITATPAQNSLRDFQAYFRLLRVKYMNLEDLEHFDRYVTKPLSGTDEREIAKATQGLQYVLEEMMIYRPPCMSDGRMLLRLPNKYRHDIVVTLNSVERAVYNYILNYLVAKHLIGIYAALTRLRQVCSQIQLLAGSLPPTTDIPVDDEIFDSPPSSREPPLDPDPTSDEMRAR
;
A
#
# COMPACT_ATOMS: atom_id res chain seq x y z
N MET A 1 -2.47 -28.32 -9.11
CA MET A 1 -2.34 -26.90 -9.54
C MET A 1 -3.70 -26.37 -9.96
N SER A 2 -4.04 -25.16 -9.55
CA SER A 2 -5.28 -24.49 -9.99
C SER A 2 -5.15 -24.11 -11.47
N ARG A 3 -6.28 -23.99 -12.20
CA ARG A 3 -6.25 -23.45 -13.58
C ARG A 3 -5.56 -22.09 -13.62
N TYR A 4 -5.81 -21.29 -12.58
CA TYR A 4 -5.15 -20.00 -12.37
C TYR A 4 -3.63 -20.09 -12.30
N SER A 5 -3.08 -21.02 -11.49
CA SER A 5 -1.62 -21.11 -11.33
C SER A 5 -0.96 -21.50 -12.65
N ARG A 6 -1.58 -22.38 -13.42
CA ARG A 6 -1.08 -22.76 -14.75
C ARG A 6 -0.93 -21.57 -15.70
N PHE A 7 -1.87 -20.61 -15.68
CA PHE A 7 -1.78 -19.42 -16.54
C PHE A 7 -0.65 -18.49 -16.12
N VAL A 8 -0.50 -18.27 -14.81
CA VAL A 8 0.59 -17.45 -14.28
C VAL A 8 1.94 -18.10 -14.62
N ASP A 9 2.08 -19.40 -14.34
CA ASP A 9 3.30 -20.17 -14.61
C ASP A 9 3.65 -20.17 -16.12
N TYR A 10 2.66 -20.32 -17.01
CA TYR A 10 2.86 -20.26 -18.47
C TYR A 10 3.46 -18.91 -18.90
N TRP A 11 2.89 -17.80 -18.42
CA TRP A 11 3.37 -16.47 -18.79
C TRP A 11 4.72 -16.12 -18.17
N GLU A 12 4.99 -16.59 -16.95
CA GLU A 12 6.31 -16.45 -16.32
C GLU A 12 7.38 -17.17 -17.14
N GLN A 13 7.12 -18.40 -17.58
CA GLN A 13 8.04 -19.17 -18.45
C GLN A 13 8.29 -18.47 -19.79
N GLN A 14 7.25 -17.91 -20.41
CA GLN A 14 7.39 -17.17 -21.67
C GLN A 14 8.23 -15.89 -21.50
N GLU A 15 8.07 -15.17 -20.39
CA GLU A 15 8.91 -14.01 -20.09
C GLU A 15 10.35 -14.40 -19.78
N GLU A 16 10.56 -15.46 -19.00
CA GLU A 16 11.90 -15.95 -18.68
C GLU A 16 12.63 -16.42 -19.94
N ALA A 17 11.95 -17.14 -20.82
CA ALA A 17 12.48 -17.54 -22.12
C ALA A 17 12.80 -16.32 -23.00
N ALA A 18 11.97 -15.28 -22.99
CA ALA A 18 12.26 -14.04 -23.72
C ALA A 18 13.51 -13.33 -23.15
N ARG A 19 13.65 -13.26 -21.82
CA ARG A 19 14.82 -12.68 -21.16
C ARG A 19 16.11 -13.46 -21.46
N LEU A 20 16.09 -14.79 -21.32
CA LEU A 20 17.25 -15.66 -21.58
C LEU A 20 17.74 -15.54 -23.02
N ASN A 21 16.82 -15.34 -23.97
CA ASN A 21 17.13 -15.26 -25.39
C ASN A 21 17.29 -13.80 -25.90
N ASN A 22 17.28 -12.79 -25.02
CA ASN A 22 17.28 -11.36 -25.38
C ASN A 22 16.22 -10.99 -26.44
N LEU A 23 15.06 -11.65 -26.38
CA LEU A 23 13.92 -11.38 -27.26
C LEU A 23 13.03 -10.29 -26.65
N PRO A 24 12.35 -9.48 -27.47
CA PRO A 24 11.34 -8.56 -26.98
C PRO A 24 10.25 -9.34 -26.24
N LEU A 25 9.79 -8.79 -25.11
CA LEU A 25 8.69 -9.38 -24.36
C LEU A 25 7.47 -9.62 -25.27
N PRO A 26 6.78 -10.76 -25.13
CA PRO A 26 5.71 -11.17 -26.03
C PRO A 26 4.61 -10.11 -26.10
N ASN A 27 4.17 -9.79 -27.31
CA ASN A 27 3.10 -8.82 -27.52
C ASN A 27 1.73 -9.42 -27.18
N ARG A 28 1.26 -9.17 -25.96
CA ARG A 28 -0.02 -9.69 -25.44
C ARG A 28 -1.26 -8.97 -25.96
N SER A 29 -1.14 -7.97 -26.84
CA SER A 29 -2.31 -7.34 -27.49
C SER A 29 -2.72 -8.03 -28.79
N ASN A 30 -1.81 -8.76 -29.42
CA ASN A 30 -2.05 -9.49 -30.67
C ASN A 30 -1.44 -10.89 -30.54
N PRO A 31 -2.10 -11.83 -29.83
CA PRO A 31 -1.60 -13.19 -29.69
C PRO A 31 -1.48 -13.86 -31.06
N THR A 32 -0.45 -14.69 -31.25
CA THR A 32 -0.35 -15.55 -32.43
C THR A 32 -1.40 -16.68 -32.38
N LYS A 33 -1.65 -17.33 -33.51
CA LYS A 33 -2.56 -18.49 -33.54
C LYS A 33 -2.12 -19.61 -32.58
N GLU A 34 -0.83 -19.87 -32.50
CA GLU A 34 -0.24 -20.87 -31.58
C GLU A 34 -0.50 -20.49 -30.12
N GLN A 35 -0.24 -19.24 -29.73
CA GLN A 35 -0.51 -18.76 -28.38
C GLN A 35 -2.00 -18.83 -28.02
N THR A 36 -2.88 -18.60 -28.98
CA THR A 36 -4.33 -18.67 -28.74
C THR A 36 -4.75 -20.11 -28.42
N THR A 37 -4.24 -21.09 -29.18
CA THR A 37 -4.49 -22.51 -28.93
C THR A 37 -3.96 -22.95 -27.57
N ASP A 38 -2.72 -22.56 -27.22
CA ASP A 38 -2.14 -22.86 -25.91
C ASP A 38 -3.02 -22.32 -24.78
N LEU A 39 -3.46 -21.07 -24.87
CA LEU A 39 -4.27 -20.42 -23.83
C LEU A 39 -5.66 -21.08 -23.71
N GLU A 40 -6.26 -21.53 -24.82
CA GLU A 40 -7.53 -22.28 -24.82
C GLU A 40 -7.42 -23.58 -24.01
N GLU A 41 -6.29 -24.31 -24.13
CA GLU A 41 -6.04 -25.54 -23.39
C GLU A 41 -5.91 -25.33 -21.86
N LEU A 42 -5.46 -24.14 -21.42
CA LEU A 42 -5.33 -23.84 -20.00
C LEU A 42 -6.69 -23.57 -19.30
N GLY A 43 -7.76 -23.28 -20.05
CA GLY A 43 -9.15 -23.43 -19.56
C GLY A 43 -9.68 -22.36 -18.58
N CYS A 44 -9.18 -21.12 -18.66
CA CYS A 44 -9.72 -19.97 -17.91
C CYS A 44 -10.22 -18.89 -18.86
N ALA A 45 -11.54 -18.68 -18.86
CA ALA A 45 -12.23 -17.82 -19.82
C ALA A 45 -11.70 -16.37 -19.86
N VAL A 46 -11.22 -15.83 -18.74
CA VAL A 46 -10.78 -14.44 -18.66
C VAL A 46 -9.43 -14.22 -19.36
N TYR A 47 -8.59 -15.25 -19.44
CA TYR A 47 -7.25 -15.18 -20.03
C TYR A 47 -7.19 -15.54 -21.53
N ILE A 48 -8.25 -16.17 -22.04
CA ILE A 48 -8.38 -16.53 -23.47
C ILE A 48 -9.09 -15.46 -24.29
N VAL A 49 -9.75 -14.50 -23.63
CA VAL A 49 -10.43 -13.39 -24.28
C VAL A 49 -9.44 -12.25 -24.51
N LEU A 50 -9.38 -11.74 -25.74
CA LEU A 50 -8.71 -10.48 -26.04
C LEU A 50 -9.62 -9.32 -25.64
N TRP A 51 -9.24 -8.62 -24.57
CA TRP A 51 -9.96 -7.45 -24.10
C TRP A 51 -9.56 -6.21 -24.91
N ASP A 52 -10.52 -5.38 -25.32
CA ASP A 52 -10.18 -4.09 -25.91
C ASP A 52 -9.57 -3.15 -24.86
N ARG A 53 -10.13 -3.14 -23.65
CA ARG A 53 -9.72 -2.25 -22.55
C ARG A 53 -9.86 -2.95 -21.21
N ILE A 54 -8.91 -2.69 -20.31
CA ILE A 54 -8.98 -3.09 -18.91
C ILE A 54 -8.80 -1.85 -18.03
N TYR A 55 -9.69 -1.70 -17.05
CA TYR A 55 -9.64 -0.64 -16.06
C TYR A 55 -9.23 -1.23 -14.72
N GLY A 56 -8.07 -0.81 -14.21
CA GLY A 56 -7.61 -1.14 -12.86
C GLY A 56 -7.91 0.01 -11.92
N ASP A 57 -8.93 -0.15 -11.07
CA ASP A 57 -9.23 0.79 -10.01
C ASP A 57 -8.31 0.55 -8.80
N GLU A 58 -8.06 1.60 -8.02
CA GLU A 58 -7.14 1.60 -6.88
C GLU A 58 -5.76 1.02 -7.24
N GLY A 59 -5.14 1.61 -8.26
CA GLY A 59 -3.85 1.15 -8.82
C GLY A 59 -2.75 0.91 -7.78
N HIS A 60 -2.80 1.55 -6.62
CA HIS A 60 -1.88 1.31 -5.53
C HIS A 60 -1.86 -0.17 -5.05
N ALA A 61 -2.90 -0.96 -5.32
CA ALA A 61 -2.94 -2.40 -5.07
C ALA A 61 -1.99 -3.21 -6.01
N MET A 62 -1.62 -2.64 -7.15
CA MET A 62 -0.84 -3.27 -8.24
C MET A 62 0.64 -2.86 -8.24
N ARG A 63 1.16 -2.37 -7.11
CA ARG A 63 2.53 -1.84 -7.02
C ARG A 63 3.64 -2.88 -6.82
N ASN A 64 3.31 -4.09 -6.35
CA ASN A 64 4.30 -5.11 -6.05
C ASN A 64 4.48 -6.05 -7.27
N PRO A 65 5.61 -5.97 -8.00
CA PRO A 65 5.93 -6.84 -9.14
C PRO A 65 5.82 -8.34 -8.83
N GLU A 66 6.11 -8.72 -7.59
CA GLU A 66 6.14 -10.12 -7.14
C GLU A 66 4.77 -10.63 -6.67
N SER A 67 3.75 -9.77 -6.66
CA SER A 67 2.43 -10.18 -6.21
C SER A 67 1.71 -11.03 -7.26
N LYS A 68 1.09 -12.12 -6.81
CA LYS A 68 0.27 -13.00 -7.66
C LYS A 68 -0.89 -12.24 -8.32
N SER A 69 -1.47 -11.26 -7.63
CA SER A 69 -2.53 -10.41 -8.18
C SER A 69 -2.04 -9.59 -9.36
N LEU A 70 -0.82 -9.06 -9.29
CA LEU A 70 -0.25 -8.30 -10.38
C LEU A 70 0.18 -9.21 -11.53
N ALA A 71 0.82 -10.35 -11.24
CA ALA A 71 1.15 -11.36 -12.25
C ALA A 71 -0.11 -11.83 -13.01
N ALA A 72 -1.21 -12.02 -12.27
CA ALA A 72 -2.52 -12.33 -12.83
C ALA A 72 -3.06 -11.23 -13.73
N PHE A 73 -2.90 -9.96 -13.35
CA PHE A 73 -3.33 -8.83 -14.17
C PHE A 73 -2.48 -8.73 -15.45
N TYR A 74 -1.17 -8.94 -15.34
CA TYR A 74 -0.25 -8.97 -16.47
C TYR A 74 -0.57 -10.03 -17.51
N ALA A 75 -1.05 -11.19 -17.07
CA ALA A 75 -1.38 -12.32 -17.94
C ALA A 75 -2.61 -12.04 -18.84
N LEU A 76 -3.36 -10.97 -18.60
CA LEU A 76 -4.53 -10.63 -19.41
C LEU A 76 -4.12 -10.10 -20.80
N LEU A 77 -4.80 -10.63 -21.82
CA LEU A 77 -4.67 -10.17 -23.19
C LEU A 77 -5.50 -8.89 -23.35
N THR A 78 -4.83 -7.78 -23.66
CA THR A 78 -5.53 -6.50 -23.86
C THR A 78 -4.78 -5.55 -24.76
N ARG A 79 -5.55 -4.73 -25.49
CA ARG A 79 -5.05 -3.63 -26.31
C ARG A 79 -4.76 -2.37 -25.49
N PHE A 80 -5.65 -2.00 -24.57
CA PHE A 80 -5.47 -0.80 -23.75
C PHE A 80 -5.63 -1.11 -22.26
N ILE A 81 -4.81 -0.47 -21.44
CA ILE A 81 -4.91 -0.54 -19.99
C ILE A 81 -5.01 0.88 -19.44
N VAL A 82 -5.96 1.08 -18.54
CA VAL A 82 -6.13 2.33 -17.81
C VAL A 82 -6.06 2.00 -16.33
N ILE A 83 -5.14 2.65 -15.62
CA ILE A 83 -5.07 2.58 -14.16
C ILE A 83 -5.63 3.87 -13.59
N ILE A 84 -6.50 3.73 -12.59
CA ILE A 84 -7.07 4.83 -11.84
C ILE A 84 -6.53 4.73 -10.42
N THR A 85 -5.88 5.80 -9.94
CA THR A 85 -5.37 5.88 -8.58
C THR A 85 -5.28 7.33 -8.13
N ALA A 86 -5.69 7.61 -6.90
CA ALA A 86 -5.49 8.91 -6.28
C ALA A 86 -4.04 9.11 -5.82
N THR A 87 -3.35 8.02 -5.47
CA THR A 87 -1.99 8.04 -4.95
C THR A 87 -1.13 7.10 -5.79
N PRO A 88 -0.52 7.59 -6.89
CA PRO A 88 0.29 6.73 -7.76
C PRO A 88 1.50 6.15 -7.00
N ALA A 89 2.26 6.98 -6.29
CA ALA A 89 3.31 6.51 -5.38
C ALA A 89 2.90 6.70 -3.92
N GLN A 90 3.12 5.68 -3.09
CA GLN A 90 2.88 5.76 -1.64
C GLN A 90 4.16 5.62 -0.83
N ASN A 91 4.88 4.50 -1.03
CA ASN A 91 5.98 4.13 -0.15
C ASN A 91 7.35 4.28 -0.83
N SER A 92 7.40 4.11 -2.15
CA SER A 92 8.64 4.14 -2.91
C SER A 92 8.38 4.60 -4.34
N LEU A 93 9.38 5.23 -4.96
CA LEU A 93 9.37 5.51 -6.39
C LEU A 93 9.32 4.23 -7.24
N ARG A 94 9.71 3.08 -6.67
CA ARG A 94 9.58 1.77 -7.32
C ARG A 94 8.12 1.42 -7.68
N ASP A 95 7.15 2.05 -7.00
CA ASP A 95 5.73 1.91 -7.35
C ASP A 95 5.47 2.31 -8.82
N PHE A 96 6.22 3.29 -9.35
CA PHE A 96 6.13 3.70 -10.77
C PHE A 96 6.66 2.65 -11.74
N GLN A 97 7.72 1.93 -11.39
CA GLN A 97 8.27 0.88 -12.24
C GLN A 97 7.24 -0.23 -12.50
N ALA A 98 6.46 -0.60 -11.48
CA ALA A 98 5.36 -1.56 -11.64
C ALA A 98 4.32 -1.04 -12.65
N TYR A 99 3.94 0.24 -12.59
CA TYR A 99 3.03 0.81 -13.58
C TYR A 99 3.65 0.90 -14.98
N PHE A 100 4.93 1.25 -15.12
CA PHE A 100 5.60 1.34 -16.41
C PHE A 100 5.59 -0.02 -17.11
N ARG A 101 5.89 -1.09 -16.35
CA ARG A 101 5.79 -2.45 -16.87
C ARG A 101 4.35 -2.82 -17.22
N LEU A 102 3.37 -2.44 -16.39
CA LEU A 102 1.95 -2.76 -16.60
C LEU A 102 1.37 -2.06 -17.83
N LEU A 103 1.67 -0.78 -17.99
CA LEU A 103 1.28 0.05 -19.12
C LEU A 103 2.15 -0.20 -20.36
N ARG A 104 3.17 -1.07 -20.25
CA ARG A 104 4.08 -1.47 -21.34
C ARG A 104 4.83 -0.27 -21.94
N VAL A 105 5.25 0.66 -21.09
CA VAL A 105 6.02 1.84 -21.46
C VAL A 105 7.44 1.39 -21.79
N LYS A 106 7.82 1.42 -23.07
CA LYS A 106 9.16 1.02 -23.56
C LYS A 106 10.19 2.16 -23.56
N TYR A 107 9.81 3.34 -23.10
CA TYR A 107 10.69 4.50 -23.13
C TYR A 107 11.87 4.27 -22.18
N MET A 108 13.10 4.36 -22.70
CA MET A 108 14.35 4.10 -21.98
C MET A 108 14.41 2.74 -21.25
N ASN A 109 13.58 1.78 -21.66
CA ASN A 109 13.39 0.49 -20.99
C ASN A 109 13.01 0.62 -19.49
N LEU A 110 12.26 1.66 -19.09
CA LEU A 110 11.90 1.89 -17.70
C LEU A 110 10.92 0.85 -17.11
N GLU A 111 10.34 -0.01 -17.94
CA GLU A 111 9.65 -1.23 -17.50
C GLU A 111 10.60 -2.23 -16.83
N ASP A 112 11.89 -2.15 -17.15
CA ASP A 112 12.93 -2.99 -16.56
C ASP A 112 13.45 -2.37 -15.26
N LEU A 113 13.52 -3.19 -14.23
CA LEU A 113 13.91 -2.74 -12.90
C LEU A 113 15.37 -2.27 -12.84
N GLU A 114 16.28 -2.89 -13.58
CA GLU A 114 17.69 -2.50 -13.59
C GLU A 114 17.86 -1.11 -14.21
N HIS A 115 17.14 -0.84 -15.30
CA HIS A 115 17.13 0.44 -15.98
C HIS A 115 16.47 1.51 -15.10
N PHE A 116 15.31 1.20 -14.52
CA PHE A 116 14.65 2.11 -13.58
C PHE A 116 15.55 2.46 -12.40
N ASP A 117 16.22 1.48 -11.81
CA ASP A 117 17.13 1.73 -10.69
C ASP A 117 18.36 2.54 -11.12
N ARG A 118 18.88 2.33 -12.33
CA ARG A 118 20.02 3.07 -12.88
C ARG A 118 19.68 4.53 -13.19
N TYR A 119 18.53 4.81 -13.79
CA TYR A 119 18.17 6.14 -14.29
C TYR A 119 17.31 6.96 -13.32
N VAL A 120 16.60 6.31 -12.39
CA VAL A 120 15.66 6.98 -11.48
C VAL A 120 16.07 6.77 -10.02
N THR A 121 16.04 5.52 -9.53
CA THR A 121 16.21 5.26 -8.08
C THR A 121 17.58 5.70 -7.55
N LYS A 122 18.68 5.25 -8.19
CA LYS A 122 20.05 5.53 -7.73
C LYS A 122 20.41 7.02 -7.83
N PRO A 123 20.15 7.73 -8.95
CA PRO A 123 20.44 9.15 -9.03
C PRO A 123 19.67 9.98 -7.99
N LEU A 124 18.38 9.68 -7.76
CA LEU A 124 17.55 10.41 -6.80
C LEU A 124 17.94 10.14 -5.33
N SER A 125 18.59 9.02 -5.06
CA SER A 125 19.09 8.68 -3.71
C SER A 125 20.54 9.14 -3.47
N GLY A 126 21.19 9.70 -4.50
CA GLY A 126 22.57 10.18 -4.43
C GLY A 126 22.67 11.58 -3.80
N THR A 127 23.88 12.14 -3.84
CA THR A 127 24.17 13.50 -3.34
C THR A 127 24.53 14.49 -4.45
N ASP A 128 24.68 14.03 -5.69
CA ASP A 128 25.01 14.90 -6.82
C ASP A 128 23.73 15.57 -7.36
N GLU A 129 23.61 16.87 -7.10
CA GLU A 129 22.48 17.70 -7.51
C GLU A 129 22.21 17.64 -9.02
N ARG A 130 23.26 17.51 -9.85
CA ARG A 130 23.10 17.47 -11.31
C ARG A 130 22.43 16.18 -11.76
N GLU A 131 22.80 15.06 -11.16
CA GLU A 131 22.22 13.76 -11.47
C GLU A 131 20.80 13.63 -10.93
N ILE A 132 20.52 14.18 -9.74
CA ILE A 132 19.17 14.29 -9.18
C ILE A 132 18.27 15.11 -10.11
N ALA A 133 18.74 16.26 -10.58
CA ALA A 133 17.97 17.13 -11.48
C ALA A 133 17.65 16.44 -12.81
N LYS A 134 18.63 15.76 -13.43
CA LYS A 134 18.42 15.00 -14.66
C LYS A 134 17.42 13.86 -14.48
N ALA A 135 17.54 13.09 -13.40
CA ALA A 135 16.63 11.97 -13.13
C ALA A 135 15.20 12.45 -12.84
N THR A 136 15.06 13.55 -12.10
CA THR A 136 13.76 14.18 -11.83
C THR A 136 13.11 14.65 -13.13
N GLN A 137 13.87 15.35 -13.99
CA GLN A 137 13.37 15.84 -15.27
C GLN A 137 12.99 14.70 -16.21
N GLY A 138 13.82 13.66 -16.28
CA GLY A 138 13.54 12.48 -17.09
C GLY A 138 12.28 11.75 -16.63
N LEU A 139 12.14 11.53 -15.32
CA LEU A 139 10.93 10.92 -14.75
C LEU A 139 9.69 11.79 -15.00
N GLN A 140 9.80 13.10 -14.80
CA GLN A 140 8.70 14.04 -15.04
C GLN A 140 8.23 14.00 -16.50
N TYR A 141 9.15 14.02 -17.46
CA TYR A 141 8.82 13.91 -18.88
C TYR A 141 8.03 12.64 -19.21
N VAL A 142 8.46 11.49 -18.67
CA VAL A 142 7.75 10.22 -18.88
C VAL A 142 6.37 10.26 -18.24
N LEU A 143 6.27 10.78 -17.02
CA LEU A 143 5.01 10.90 -16.30
C LEU A 143 4.02 11.85 -16.99
N GLU A 144 4.49 12.96 -17.57
CA GLU A 144 3.65 13.90 -18.32
C GLU A 144 3.01 13.25 -19.56
N GLU A 145 3.72 12.34 -20.22
CA GLU A 145 3.20 11.62 -21.39
C GLU A 145 2.23 10.49 -21.03
N MET A 146 2.43 9.81 -19.90
CA MET A 146 1.65 8.62 -19.56
C MET A 146 0.53 8.85 -18.54
N MET A 147 0.60 9.92 -17.74
CA MET A 147 -0.31 10.15 -16.63
C MET A 147 -1.06 11.45 -16.81
N ILE A 148 -2.38 11.37 -16.63
CA ILE A 148 -3.22 12.56 -16.48
C ILE A 148 -3.38 12.80 -14.98
N TYR A 149 -2.65 13.77 -14.45
CA TYR A 149 -2.77 14.21 -13.07
C TYR A 149 -3.36 15.61 -12.99
N ARG A 150 -4.44 15.76 -12.21
CA ARG A 150 -5.05 17.07 -11.93
C ARG A 150 -4.74 17.47 -10.49
N PRO A 151 -3.87 18.47 -10.26
CA PRO A 151 -3.62 18.95 -8.91
C PRO A 151 -4.88 19.61 -8.31
N PRO A 152 -5.01 19.63 -6.97
CA PRO A 152 -6.13 20.29 -6.29
C PRO A 152 -6.22 21.80 -6.58
N CYS A 153 -5.09 22.43 -6.91
CA CYS A 153 -4.96 23.82 -7.29
C CYS A 153 -4.45 23.91 -8.73
N MET A 154 -5.14 24.68 -9.57
CA MET A 154 -4.70 24.96 -10.93
C MET A 154 -3.54 25.96 -10.94
N SER A 155 -2.83 26.05 -12.07
CA SER A 155 -1.67 26.95 -12.24
C SER A 155 -2.01 28.44 -12.07
N ASP A 156 -3.28 28.80 -12.18
CA ASP A 156 -3.83 30.14 -11.96
C ASP A 156 -4.17 30.43 -10.48
N GLY A 157 -3.87 29.50 -9.57
CA GLY A 157 -4.15 29.62 -8.14
C GLY A 157 -5.60 29.29 -7.75
N ARG A 158 -6.47 28.93 -8.70
CA ARG A 158 -7.86 28.53 -8.39
C ARG A 158 -7.91 27.07 -7.97
N MET A 159 -8.59 26.80 -6.86
CA MET A 159 -8.89 25.42 -6.46
C MET A 159 -9.83 24.78 -7.49
N LEU A 160 -9.50 23.55 -7.91
CA LEU A 160 -10.33 22.76 -8.83
C LEU A 160 -11.73 22.54 -8.23
N LEU A 161 -11.78 22.32 -6.91
CA LEU A 161 -13.00 22.18 -6.12
C LEU A 161 -12.90 23.09 -4.89
N ARG A 162 -13.93 23.90 -4.65
CA ARG A 162 -14.07 24.67 -3.42
C ARG A 162 -14.64 23.77 -2.32
N LEU A 163 -13.74 23.06 -1.65
CA LEU A 163 -14.08 22.23 -0.49
C LEU A 163 -14.14 23.10 0.78
N PRO A 164 -15.00 22.75 1.76
CA PRO A 164 -14.97 23.39 3.06
C PRO A 164 -13.63 23.14 3.77
N ASN A 165 -13.29 24.00 4.72
CA ASN A 165 -12.06 23.86 5.50
C ASN A 165 -12.05 22.54 6.27
N LYS A 166 -10.93 21.83 6.20
CA LYS A 166 -10.66 20.65 7.04
C LYS A 166 -9.99 21.11 8.33
N TYR A 167 -10.63 20.84 9.46
CA TYR A 167 -10.05 21.08 10.79
C TYR A 167 -9.45 19.78 11.33
N ARG A 168 -8.24 19.86 11.90
CA ARG A 168 -7.57 18.74 12.58
C ARG A 168 -7.45 19.10 14.05
N HIS A 169 -8.00 18.25 14.91
CA HIS A 169 -7.88 18.38 16.36
C HIS A 169 -7.07 17.20 16.87
N ASP A 170 -5.86 17.48 17.37
CA ASP A 170 -5.00 16.47 17.95
C ASP A 170 -5.25 16.43 19.47
N ILE A 171 -5.87 15.34 19.94
CA ILE A 171 -6.21 15.15 21.36
C ILE A 171 -5.23 14.13 21.94
N VAL A 172 -4.43 14.56 22.90
CA VAL A 172 -3.51 13.68 23.62
C VAL A 172 -4.28 12.96 24.72
N VAL A 173 -4.32 11.63 24.65
CA VAL A 173 -4.95 10.78 25.66
C VAL A 173 -3.88 10.18 26.56
N THR A 174 -4.10 10.17 27.87
CA THR A 174 -3.21 9.52 28.83
C THR A 174 -3.79 8.17 29.23
N LEU A 175 -2.96 7.14 29.27
CA LEU A 175 -3.36 5.83 29.77
C LEU A 175 -3.70 5.93 31.25
N ASN A 176 -4.80 5.30 31.65
CA ASN A 176 -5.17 5.16 33.05
C ASN A 176 -4.16 4.24 33.79
N SER A 177 -4.27 4.16 35.12
CA SER A 177 -3.32 3.39 35.94
C SER A 177 -3.28 1.90 35.56
N VAL A 178 -4.44 1.31 35.25
CA VAL A 178 -4.59 -0.10 34.87
C VAL A 178 -3.99 -0.37 33.48
N GLU A 179 -4.37 0.43 32.48
CA GLU A 179 -3.85 0.38 31.12
C GLU A 179 -2.34 0.55 31.09
N ARG A 180 -1.80 1.47 31.89
CA ARG A 180 -0.35 1.70 31.99
C ARG A 180 0.38 0.51 32.60
N ALA A 181 -0.20 -0.12 33.62
CA ALA A 181 0.37 -1.32 34.23
C ALA A 181 0.42 -2.48 33.21
N VAL A 182 -0.69 -2.72 32.50
CA VAL A 182 -0.77 -3.75 31.44
C VAL A 182 0.19 -3.43 30.30
N TYR A 183 0.27 -2.18 29.86
CA TYR A 183 1.19 -1.74 28.81
C TYR A 183 2.65 -2.01 29.20
N ASN A 184 3.06 -1.62 30.41
CA ASN A 184 4.41 -1.84 30.90
C ASN A 184 4.73 -3.33 31.07
N TYR A 185 3.77 -4.12 31.56
CA TYR A 185 3.92 -5.57 31.66
C TYR A 185 4.21 -6.20 30.29
N ILE A 186 3.41 -5.86 29.28
CA ILE A 186 3.58 -6.36 27.91
C ILE A 186 4.89 -5.87 27.30
N LEU A 187 5.23 -4.60 27.48
CA LEU A 187 6.49 -4.03 27.01
C LEU A 187 7.70 -4.79 27.58
N ASN A 188 7.73 -4.99 28.90
CA ASN A 188 8.81 -5.70 29.57
C ASN A 188 8.87 -7.18 29.14
N TYR A 189 7.72 -7.84 29.01
CA TYR A 189 7.63 -9.23 28.55
C TYR A 189 8.19 -9.38 27.12
N LEU A 190 7.83 -8.47 26.21
CA LEU A 190 8.28 -8.49 24.82
C LEU A 190 9.78 -8.23 24.68
N VAL A 191 10.32 -7.30 25.48
CA VAL A 191 11.77 -7.01 25.53
C VAL A 191 12.55 -8.20 26.07
N ALA A 192 12.06 -8.84 27.15
CA ALA A 192 12.76 -9.92 27.81
C ALA A 192 12.77 -11.22 26.98
N LYS A 193 11.67 -11.53 26.28
CA LYS A 193 11.53 -12.84 25.62
C LYS A 193 12.17 -12.95 24.24
N HIS A 194 12.48 -11.86 23.52
CA HIS A 194 13.00 -11.87 22.13
C HIS A 194 12.24 -12.80 21.14
N LEU A 195 11.08 -13.35 21.52
CA LEU A 195 10.44 -14.51 20.88
C LEU A 195 9.42 -14.10 19.81
N ILE A 196 9.15 -12.80 19.68
CA ILE A 196 8.14 -12.24 18.79
C ILE A 196 8.82 -11.18 17.92
N GLY A 197 8.60 -11.23 16.60
CA GLY A 197 9.12 -10.22 15.69
C GLY A 197 8.63 -8.82 16.07
N ILE A 198 9.46 -7.80 15.86
CA ILE A 198 9.23 -6.42 16.33
C ILE A 198 7.84 -5.86 15.95
N TYR A 199 7.31 -6.24 14.78
CA TYR A 199 5.98 -5.81 14.33
C TYR A 199 4.84 -6.42 15.12
N ALA A 200 4.95 -7.69 15.52
CA ALA A 200 3.94 -8.32 16.36
C ALA A 200 3.99 -7.75 17.78
N ALA A 201 5.19 -7.46 18.30
CA ALA A 201 5.38 -6.74 19.56
C ALA A 201 4.70 -5.34 19.53
N LEU A 202 4.98 -4.55 18.50
CA LEU A 202 4.34 -3.25 18.30
C LEU A 202 2.82 -3.35 18.13
N THR A 203 2.33 -4.39 17.45
CA THR A 203 0.90 -4.62 17.29
C THR A 203 0.23 -4.88 18.64
N ARG A 204 0.86 -5.67 19.52
CA ARG A 204 0.36 -5.88 20.89
C ARG A 204 0.31 -4.59 21.70
N LEU A 205 1.35 -3.75 21.62
CA LEU A 205 1.34 -2.44 22.30
C LEU A 205 0.24 -1.51 21.76
N ARG A 206 0.02 -1.50 20.43
CA ARG A 206 -1.06 -0.72 19.81
C ARG A 206 -2.45 -1.21 20.24
N GLN A 207 -2.63 -2.52 20.41
CA GLN A 207 -3.87 -3.09 20.95
C GLN A 207 -4.13 -2.57 22.36
N VAL A 208 -3.13 -2.59 23.25
CA VAL A 208 -3.26 -2.05 24.62
C VAL A 208 -3.67 -0.59 24.63
N CYS A 209 -3.00 0.24 23.81
CA CYS A 209 -3.31 1.67 23.73
C CYS A 209 -4.70 1.97 23.15
N SER A 210 -5.31 1.00 22.46
CA SER A 210 -6.66 1.16 21.89
C SER A 210 -7.73 0.59 22.83
N GLN A 211 -7.58 -0.68 23.22
CA GLN A 211 -8.47 -1.39 24.14
C GLN A 211 -7.81 -2.68 24.64
N ILE A 212 -7.74 -2.86 25.96
CA ILE A 212 -7.10 -4.02 26.61
C ILE A 212 -7.73 -5.37 26.17
N GLN A 213 -9.04 -5.41 25.94
CA GLN A 213 -9.76 -6.64 25.57
C GLN A 213 -9.31 -7.24 24.22
N LEU A 214 -8.68 -6.47 23.34
CA LEU A 214 -8.14 -6.95 22.06
C LEU A 214 -7.00 -7.97 22.23
N LEU A 215 -6.39 -8.00 23.41
CA LEU A 215 -5.40 -9.02 23.78
C LEU A 215 -6.03 -10.41 23.93
N ALA A 216 -7.26 -10.49 24.43
CA ALA A 216 -7.98 -11.75 24.67
C ALA A 216 -8.51 -12.39 23.38
N GLY A 217 -8.86 -11.57 22.38
CA GLY A 217 -9.47 -12.04 21.12
C GLY A 217 -8.50 -12.52 20.04
N SER A 218 -7.19 -12.64 20.33
CA SER A 218 -6.17 -12.86 19.30
C SER A 218 -5.18 -13.98 19.61
N LEU A 219 -5.66 -15.10 20.14
CA LEU A 219 -5.07 -16.44 19.99
C LEU A 219 -6.09 -17.54 20.35
N PRO A 220 -6.15 -18.69 19.63
CA PRO A 220 -6.64 -19.94 20.22
C PRO A 220 -5.75 -20.34 21.41
N PRO A 221 -6.28 -21.08 22.40
CA PRO A 221 -5.64 -21.23 23.69
C PRO A 221 -4.47 -22.20 23.59
N THR A 222 -3.26 -21.73 23.86
CA THR A 222 -2.18 -22.55 24.40
C THR A 222 -1.05 -21.65 24.86
N THR A 223 -1.11 -21.25 26.12
CA THR A 223 -0.03 -21.30 27.11
C THR A 223 -0.59 -20.65 28.36
N ASP A 224 -0.72 -21.46 29.40
CA ASP A 224 -1.15 -21.09 30.74
C ASP A 224 -0.45 -19.81 31.21
N ILE A 225 -1.22 -18.73 31.30
CA ILE A 225 -0.88 -17.59 32.15
C ILE A 225 -1.64 -17.86 33.45
N PRO A 226 -0.96 -18.02 34.61
CA PRO A 226 -1.66 -18.12 35.87
C PRO A 226 -2.38 -16.80 36.11
N VAL A 227 -3.71 -16.84 36.13
CA VAL A 227 -4.53 -15.73 36.58
C VAL A 227 -4.60 -15.87 38.09
N ASP A 228 -3.91 -15.00 38.83
CA ASP A 228 -4.17 -14.84 40.26
C ASP A 228 -5.50 -14.09 40.41
N ASP A 229 -6.50 -14.79 40.95
CA ASP A 229 -7.92 -14.40 41.01
C ASP A 229 -8.26 -13.27 42.03
N GLU A 230 -7.28 -12.52 42.55
CA GLU A 230 -7.53 -11.64 43.73
C GLU A 230 -7.89 -10.17 43.45
N ILE A 231 -8.21 -9.75 42.21
CA ILE A 231 -8.41 -8.30 41.91
C ILE A 231 -9.84 -7.90 41.53
N PHE A 232 -10.80 -8.83 41.45
CA PHE A 232 -12.19 -8.52 41.09
C PHE A 232 -13.16 -8.70 42.28
N ASP A 233 -13.01 -7.89 43.33
CA ASP A 233 -14.17 -7.62 44.20
C ASP A 233 -14.12 -6.23 44.83
N SER A 234 -14.60 -5.23 44.09
CA SER A 234 -15.07 -3.95 44.65
C SER A 234 -15.96 -3.24 43.62
N PRO A 235 -17.23 -2.95 43.93
CA PRO A 235 -18.09 -2.21 43.01
C PRO A 235 -17.65 -0.74 42.91
N PRO A 236 -17.69 -0.11 41.73
CA PRO A 236 -17.30 1.28 41.60
C PRO A 236 -18.31 2.21 42.27
N SER A 237 -17.80 3.06 43.17
CA SER A 237 -18.49 4.18 43.78
C SER A 237 -19.01 5.14 42.69
N SER A 238 -20.29 5.47 42.74
CA SER A 238 -20.96 6.45 41.88
C SER A 238 -20.35 7.84 42.09
N ARG A 239 -19.59 8.34 41.11
CA ARG A 239 -19.24 9.76 41.00
C ARG A 239 -20.04 10.38 39.86
N GLU A 240 -20.87 11.36 40.21
CA GLU A 240 -21.56 12.21 39.24
C GLU A 240 -20.55 12.98 38.36
N PRO A 241 -20.87 13.24 37.08
CA PRO A 241 -20.01 14.00 36.20
C PRO A 241 -19.91 15.48 36.62
N PRO A 242 -18.77 16.14 36.38
CA PRO A 242 -18.63 17.56 36.70
C PRO A 242 -19.47 18.42 35.74
N LEU A 243 -20.13 19.43 36.31
CA LEU A 243 -20.88 20.48 35.59
C LEU A 243 -19.94 21.34 34.73
N ASP A 244 -20.34 21.59 33.48
CA ASP A 244 -19.64 22.49 32.55
C ASP A 244 -19.60 23.95 33.08
N PRO A 245 -18.52 24.71 32.82
CA PRO A 245 -18.44 26.11 33.19
C PRO A 245 -19.33 27.00 32.29
N ASP A 246 -20.06 27.90 32.95
CA ASP A 246 -21.03 28.87 32.42
C ASP A 246 -20.38 29.86 31.40
N PRO A 247 -20.94 30.10 30.20
CA PRO A 247 -20.28 30.82 29.12
C PRO A 247 -20.21 32.36 29.26
N THR A 248 -20.49 32.93 30.44
CA THR A 248 -20.65 34.39 30.59
C THR A 248 -19.46 35.16 31.17
N SER A 249 -18.29 34.54 31.39
CA SER A 249 -17.15 35.24 32.02
C SER A 249 -16.07 35.80 31.07
N ASP A 250 -16.02 35.38 29.79
CA ASP A 250 -14.92 35.77 28.89
C ASP A 250 -15.21 36.94 27.95
N GLU A 251 -16.46 37.42 27.83
CA GLU A 251 -16.80 38.57 26.97
C GLU A 251 -16.49 39.96 27.57
N MET A 252 -15.99 40.06 28.80
CA MET A 252 -15.64 41.35 29.42
C MET A 252 -14.15 41.73 29.40
N ARG A 253 -13.29 40.93 28.74
CA ARG A 253 -11.83 41.21 28.68
C ARG A 253 -11.29 41.73 27.36
N ALA A 254 -12.15 42.06 26.40
CA ALA A 254 -11.76 42.75 25.17
C ALA A 254 -12.63 43.98 24.91
N ARG A 255 -12.37 45.06 25.67
CA ARG A 255 -12.67 46.44 25.31
C ARG A 255 -11.51 47.33 25.73
#